data_AF-A0A7S4L325-F1
#
_entry.id   AF-A0A7S4L325-F1
#
_cell.length_a   1.000
_cell.length_b   1.000
_cell.length_c   1.000
_cell.angle_alpha   90.00
_cell.angle_beta   90.00
_cell.angle_gamma   90.00
#
_symmetry.space_group_name_H-M   'P 1'
#
loop_
_entity.id
_entity.type
_entity.pdbx_description
1 polymer ?
#
loop_
_entity_poly.entity_id
_entity_poly.type
_entity_poly.pdbx_seq_one_letter_code
_entity_poly.pdbx_strand_id
1 'polypeptide(L)'
;AELFGPDAVQPADAARKNIKKPKGSQEAHEPIRPAVSDARGTFLLPKETKLQGKEAELYELIFQRTLASVMCDAELDLTSVDILGQPADRSRDSAIFRASGRVIRKHGWMLAYLDSSDEQQVDSQR
;
A
#
# COMPACT_ATOMS: atom_id res chain seq x y z
N ALA A 1 3.87 15.89 -1.77
CA ALA A 1 5.25 16.25 -1.39
C ALA A 1 5.34 16.73 0.06
N GLU A 2 4.44 17.59 0.54
CA GLU A 2 4.54 18.15 1.90
C GLU A 2 4.42 17.10 3.03
N LEU A 3 3.62 16.04 2.85
CA LEU A 3 3.42 15.01 3.88
C LEU A 3 4.53 13.93 3.92
N PHE A 4 5.09 13.54 2.77
CA PHE A 4 5.98 12.36 2.65
C PHE A 4 7.29 12.64 1.89
N GLY A 5 7.57 13.91 1.57
CA GLY A 5 8.71 14.30 0.74
C GLY A 5 8.46 14.16 -0.78
N PRO A 6 9.39 14.66 -1.61
CA PRO A 6 9.27 14.65 -3.07
C PRO A 6 9.40 13.23 -3.66
N ASP A 7 10.27 12.38 -3.09
CA ASP A 7 10.55 11.03 -3.62
C ASP A 7 9.40 10.03 -3.41
N ALA A 8 8.43 10.38 -2.56
CA ALA A 8 7.28 9.54 -2.25
C ALA A 8 6.15 9.65 -3.29
N VAL A 9 6.15 10.70 -4.13
CA VAL A 9 5.09 10.96 -5.11
C VAL A 9 5.62 10.69 -6.51
N GLN A 10 4.83 10.03 -7.34
CA GLN A 10 5.20 9.82 -8.72
C GLN A 10 5.29 11.15 -9.47
N PRO A 11 6.24 11.31 -10.39
CA PRO A 11 6.27 12.49 -11.25
C PRO A 11 5.00 12.52 -12.13
N ALA A 12 4.54 13.73 -12.45
CA ALA A 12 3.22 13.94 -13.04
C ALA A 12 3.01 13.25 -14.41
N ASP A 13 4.10 13.03 -15.15
CA ASP A 13 4.15 12.32 -16.43
C ASP A 13 4.05 10.79 -16.28
N ALA A 14 4.44 10.25 -15.12
CA ALA A 14 4.29 8.83 -14.77
C ALA A 14 3.03 8.53 -13.95
N ALA A 15 2.20 9.54 -13.67
CA ALA A 15 1.04 9.41 -12.79
C ALA A 15 0.08 8.30 -13.26
N ARG A 16 -0.18 7.34 -12.37
CA ARG A 16 -1.08 6.22 -12.61
C ARG A 16 -2.48 6.67 -13.02
N LYS A 17 -2.92 6.24 -14.20
CA LYS A 17 -4.31 6.38 -14.65
C LYS A 17 -5.08 5.09 -14.35
N ASN A 18 -5.70 5.03 -13.17
CA ASN A 18 -6.49 3.87 -12.74
C ASN A 18 -7.91 3.91 -13.32
N ILE A 19 -8.03 3.85 -14.66
CA ILE A 19 -9.32 3.90 -15.36
C ILE A 19 -9.78 2.46 -15.65
N LYS A 20 -10.67 1.93 -14.82
CA LYS A 20 -11.49 0.77 -15.19
C LYS A 20 -12.82 1.28 -15.71
N LYS A 21 -13.20 0.92 -16.94
CA LYS A 21 -14.54 1.22 -17.48
C LYS A 21 -15.53 0.18 -16.95
N PRO A 22 -16.42 0.53 -16.00
CA PRO A 22 -17.43 -0.41 -15.54
C PRO A 22 -18.46 -0.64 -16.66
N LYS A 23 -18.78 -1.90 -16.95
CA LYS A 23 -19.74 -2.27 -17.98
C LYS A 23 -21.15 -1.93 -17.48
N GLY A 24 -21.78 -0.89 -18.03
CA GLY A 24 -23.16 -0.50 -17.72
C GLY A 24 -23.36 0.70 -16.80
N SER A 25 -22.31 1.47 -16.48
CA SER A 25 -22.48 2.72 -15.72
C SER A 25 -22.74 3.90 -16.66
N GLN A 26 -23.87 4.58 -16.50
CA GLN A 26 -24.19 5.82 -17.21
C GLN A 26 -23.74 7.08 -16.44
N GLU A 27 -23.39 6.97 -15.14
CA GLU A 27 -23.12 8.14 -14.26
C GLU A 27 -21.85 8.05 -13.39
N ALA A 28 -21.11 6.93 -13.36
CA ALA A 28 -19.89 6.83 -12.55
C ALA A 28 -18.69 7.45 -13.30
N HIS A 29 -18.60 8.77 -13.23
CA HIS A 29 -17.58 9.56 -13.93
C HIS A 29 -16.27 9.69 -13.14
N GLU A 30 -16.27 9.38 -11.83
CA GLU A 30 -15.12 9.59 -10.96
C GLU A 30 -15.02 8.54 -9.83
N PRO A 31 -13.80 8.09 -9.45
CA PRO A 31 -13.60 7.29 -8.24
C PRO A 31 -13.97 8.06 -6.97
N ILE A 32 -14.35 7.32 -5.92
CA ILE A 32 -14.55 7.90 -4.58
C ILE A 32 -13.21 8.42 -4.05
N ARG A 33 -13.17 9.71 -3.74
CA ARG A 33 -12.01 10.43 -3.19
C ARG A 33 -12.48 11.63 -2.35
N PRO A 34 -11.63 12.26 -1.53
CA PRO A 34 -11.99 13.49 -0.85
C PRO A 34 -12.39 14.58 -1.85
N ALA A 35 -13.39 15.37 -1.46
CA ALA A 35 -13.74 16.58 -2.18
C ALA A 35 -12.59 17.59 -2.14
N VAL A 36 -12.46 18.38 -3.20
CA VAL A 36 -11.49 19.47 -3.28
C VAL A 36 -11.92 20.59 -2.34
N SER A 37 -11.02 21.03 -1.46
CA SER A 37 -11.28 22.05 -0.43
C SER A 37 -10.98 23.48 -0.88
N ASP A 38 -10.15 23.66 -1.91
CA ASP A 38 -9.77 24.98 -2.40
C ASP A 38 -9.56 25.01 -3.93
N ALA A 39 -9.37 26.21 -4.48
CA ALA A 39 -9.12 26.39 -5.91
C ALA A 39 -7.77 25.79 -6.38
N ARG A 40 -6.90 25.35 -5.47
CA ARG A 40 -5.61 24.71 -5.78
C ARG A 40 -5.74 23.19 -5.90
N GLY A 41 -6.93 22.62 -5.66
CA GLY A 41 -7.13 21.18 -5.76
C GLY A 41 -6.73 20.42 -4.50
N THR A 42 -6.56 21.08 -3.35
CA THR A 42 -6.15 20.39 -2.11
C THR A 42 -7.31 19.61 -1.49
N PHE A 43 -6.99 18.64 -0.64
CA PHE A 43 -7.95 17.94 0.21
C PHE A 43 -7.76 18.40 1.65
N LEU A 44 -8.84 18.41 2.44
CA LEU A 44 -8.72 18.56 3.89
C LEU A 44 -7.97 17.36 4.48
N LEU A 45 -7.11 17.62 5.47
CA LEU A 45 -6.56 16.54 6.27
C LEU A 45 -7.67 15.95 7.14
N PRO A 46 -7.64 14.63 7.48
CA PRO A 46 -8.67 14.02 8.33
C PRO A 46 -8.95 14.81 9.61
N LYS A 47 -7.90 15.30 10.28
CA LYS A 47 -7.98 16.14 11.49
C LYS A 47 -8.68 17.49 11.31
N GLU A 48 -8.81 17.99 10.07
CA GLU A 48 -9.39 19.29 9.74
C GLU A 48 -10.89 19.18 9.42
N THR A 49 -11.38 17.97 9.15
CA THR A 49 -12.78 17.72 8.74
C THR A 49 -13.81 17.92 9.85
N LYS A 50 -13.37 17.87 11.12
CA LYS A 50 -14.24 17.87 12.33
C LYS A 50 -15.23 16.70 12.41
N LEU A 51 -15.08 15.68 11.54
CA LEU A 51 -15.88 14.45 11.61
C LEU A 51 -15.53 13.64 12.86
N GLN A 52 -16.43 12.76 13.29
CA GLN A 52 -16.24 11.91 14.48
C GLN A 52 -16.71 10.48 14.21
N GLY A 53 -16.18 9.53 15.01
CA GLY A 53 -16.52 8.11 14.92
C GLY A 53 -16.34 7.56 13.51
N LYS A 54 -17.34 6.80 13.04
CA LYS A 54 -17.28 6.09 11.74
C LYS A 54 -17.12 7.01 10.54
N GLU A 55 -17.60 8.25 10.61
CA GLU A 55 -17.45 9.20 9.50
C GLU A 55 -16.00 9.67 9.37
N ALA A 56 -15.33 9.89 10.51
CA ALA A 56 -13.90 10.23 10.53
C ALA A 56 -13.06 9.06 10.02
N GLU A 57 -13.33 7.84 10.51
CA GLU A 57 -12.65 6.62 10.08
C GLU A 57 -12.81 6.37 8.58
N LEU A 58 -14.03 6.55 8.05
CA LEU A 58 -14.30 6.37 6.62
C LEU A 58 -13.62 7.46 5.78
N TYR A 59 -13.65 8.71 6.22
CA TYR A 59 -12.95 9.79 5.54
C TYR A 59 -11.44 9.54 5.50
N GLU A 60 -10.86 9.15 6.64
CA GLU A 60 -9.43 8.83 6.73
C GLU A 60 -9.05 7.69 5.79
N LEU A 61 -9.84 6.62 5.75
CA LEU A 61 -9.64 5.51 4.82
C LEU A 61 -9.66 5.99 3.35
N ILE A 62 -10.66 6.79 2.96
CA ILE A 62 -10.79 7.33 1.61
C ILE A 62 -9.59 8.26 1.28
N PHE A 63 -9.19 9.10 2.23
CA PHE A 63 -8.05 10.01 2.09
C PHE A 63 -6.74 9.25 1.89
N GLN A 64 -6.43 8.31 2.77
CA GLN A 64 -5.23 7.47 2.71
C GLN A 64 -5.18 6.67 1.41
N ARG A 65 -6.29 6.07 0.99
CA ARG A 65 -6.38 5.30 -0.26
C ARG A 65 -6.16 6.16 -1.50
N THR A 66 -6.73 7.37 -1.50
CA THR A 66 -6.54 8.33 -2.59
C THR A 66 -5.07 8.76 -2.69
N LEU A 67 -4.44 9.06 -1.56
CA LEU A 67 -3.05 9.49 -1.51
C LEU A 67 -2.09 8.37 -1.93
N ALA A 68 -2.26 7.15 -1.41
CA ALA A 68 -1.47 5.99 -1.79
C ALA A 68 -1.53 5.68 -3.30
N SER A 69 -2.68 5.95 -3.94
CA SER A 69 -2.86 5.66 -5.38
C SER A 69 -1.91 6.44 -6.30
N VAL A 70 -1.46 7.62 -5.86
CA VAL A 70 -0.57 8.52 -6.61
C VAL A 70 0.89 8.50 -6.13
N MET A 71 1.18 7.69 -5.10
CA MET A 71 2.54 7.53 -4.56
C MET A 71 3.37 6.53 -5.36
N CYS A 72 4.69 6.54 -5.17
CA CYS A 72 5.59 5.57 -5.81
C CYS A 72 5.28 4.12 -5.40
N ASP A 73 5.72 3.16 -6.21
CA ASP A 73 5.63 1.75 -5.86
C ASP A 73 6.47 1.40 -4.64
N ALA A 74 6.02 0.40 -3.89
CA ALA A 74 6.83 -0.22 -2.87
C ALA A 74 7.77 -1.23 -3.54
N GLU A 75 9.02 -1.25 -3.09
CA GLU A 75 10.03 -2.21 -3.55
C GLU A 75 10.29 -3.21 -2.41
N LEU A 76 10.16 -4.51 -2.71
CA LEU A 76 10.38 -5.58 -1.76
C LEU A 76 11.41 -6.56 -2.30
N ASP A 77 12.33 -7.00 -1.44
CA ASP A 77 13.21 -8.13 -1.70
C ASP A 77 12.56 -9.40 -1.15
N LEU A 78 12.36 -10.40 -2.02
CA LEU A 78 11.82 -11.70 -1.66
C LEU A 78 12.93 -12.74 -1.70
N THR A 79 13.15 -13.46 -0.60
CA THR A 79 14.15 -14.53 -0.51
C THR A 79 13.46 -15.85 -0.23
N SER A 80 13.76 -16.87 -1.02
CA SER A 80 13.31 -18.24 -0.80
C SER A 80 14.50 -19.18 -0.81
N VAL A 81 14.58 -20.06 0.18
CA VAL A 81 15.67 -21.02 0.34
C VAL A 81 15.07 -22.42 0.46
N ASP A 82 15.57 -23.34 -0.37
CA ASP A 82 15.29 -24.76 -0.27
C ASP A 82 16.49 -25.45 0.37
N ILE A 83 16.25 -26.15 1.47
CA ILE A 83 17.25 -26.84 2.28
C ILE A 83 17.01 -28.34 2.13
N LEU A 84 17.94 -29.04 1.47
CA LEU A 84 17.91 -30.48 1.39
C LEU A 84 18.40 -31.09 2.71
N GLY A 85 17.48 -31.69 3.47
CA GLY A 85 17.80 -32.49 4.64
C GLY A 85 18.13 -33.92 4.24
N GLN A 86 19.36 -34.36 4.56
CA GLN A 86 19.78 -35.75 4.41
C GLN A 86 19.95 -36.41 5.78
N PRO A 87 19.26 -37.54 6.05
CA PRO A 87 19.44 -38.28 7.30
C PRO A 87 20.87 -38.85 7.43
N ALA A 88 21.47 -38.69 8.61
CA ALA A 88 22.86 -39.08 8.85
C ALA A 88 23.12 -40.59 8.70
N ASP A 89 22.13 -41.42 9.04
CA ASP A 89 22.22 -42.88 9.01
C ASP A 89 21.80 -43.49 7.66
N ARG A 90 21.42 -42.66 6.68
CA ARG A 90 20.86 -43.08 5.37
C ARG A 90 19.71 -44.09 5.47
N SER A 91 19.06 -44.21 6.63
CA SER A 91 17.98 -45.16 6.86
C SER A 91 16.63 -44.66 6.33
N ARG A 92 16.57 -43.37 5.95
CA ARG A 92 15.37 -42.67 5.47
C ARG A 92 15.70 -41.84 4.24
N ASP A 93 14.66 -41.52 3.49
CA ASP A 93 14.74 -40.64 2.33
C ASP A 93 15.05 -39.20 2.73
N SER A 94 15.69 -38.47 1.80
CA SER A 94 15.93 -37.03 1.97
C SER A 94 14.62 -36.24 1.91
N ALA A 95 14.55 -35.14 2.65
CA ALA A 95 13.44 -34.19 2.61
C ALA A 95 13.92 -32.81 2.16
N ILE A 96 13.03 -32.02 1.56
CA ILE A 96 13.30 -30.61 1.26
C ILE A 96 12.49 -29.75 2.24
N PHE A 97 13.18 -28.88 2.97
CA PHE A 97 12.56 -27.82 3.77
C PHE A 97 12.62 -26.53 2.97
N ARG A 98 11.51 -25.79 2.92
CA ARG A 98 11.45 -24.49 2.25
C ARG A 98 11.21 -23.40 3.29
N ALA A 99 12.02 -22.35 3.23
CA ALA A 99 11.82 -21.12 3.98
C ALA A 99 11.70 -19.94 3.01
N SER A 100 10.79 -19.02 3.27
CA SER A 100 10.67 -17.78 2.51
C SER A 100 10.54 -16.57 3.43
N GLY A 101 11.10 -15.45 3.00
CA GLY A 101 11.09 -14.18 3.73
C GLY A 101 11.01 -13.00 2.77
N ARG A 102 10.55 -11.86 3.28
CA ARG A 102 10.47 -10.60 2.52
C ARG A 102 11.02 -9.44 3.33
N VAL A 103 11.67 -8.49 2.67
CA VAL A 103 12.17 -7.24 3.27
C VAL A 103 11.72 -6.06 2.43
N ILE A 104 11.16 -5.03 3.06
CA ILE A 104 10.77 -3.79 2.37
C ILE A 104 12.01 -2.94 2.12
N ARG A 105 12.34 -2.69 0.86
CA ARG A 105 13.45 -1.82 0.44
C ARG A 105 12.99 -0.37 0.32
N LYS A 106 11.81 -0.16 -0.24
CA LYS A 106 11.14 1.15 -0.30
C LYS A 106 9.67 0.97 0.04
N HIS A 107 9.18 1.79 0.95
CA HIS A 107 7.78 1.71 1.41
C HIS A 107 6.79 2.25 0.37
N GLY A 108 7.18 3.26 -0.42
CA GLY A 108 6.31 3.84 -1.45
C GLY A 108 4.93 4.21 -0.90
N TRP A 109 3.88 3.76 -1.57
CA TRP A 109 2.48 3.95 -1.18
C TRP A 109 2.12 3.43 0.22
N MET A 110 2.88 2.47 0.77
CA MET A 110 2.58 1.90 2.10
C MET A 110 2.67 2.96 3.20
N LEU A 111 3.45 4.03 3.02
CA LEU A 111 3.53 5.12 4.00
C LEU A 111 2.20 5.85 4.24
N ALA A 112 1.31 5.87 3.26
CA ALA A 112 0.02 6.55 3.37
C ALA A 112 -1.14 5.60 3.64
N TYR A 113 -0.99 4.32 3.30
CA TYR A 113 -2.04 3.32 3.46
C TYR A 113 -1.38 1.99 3.78
N LEU A 114 -1.46 1.56 5.03
CA LEU A 114 -1.14 0.20 5.43
C LEU A 114 -2.45 -0.53 5.66
N ASP A 115 -2.63 -1.68 5.03
CA ASP A 115 -3.70 -2.58 5.42
C ASP A 115 -3.34 -3.19 6.78
N SER A 116 -4.35 -3.52 7.59
CA SER A 116 -4.20 -4.16 8.90
C SER A 116 -3.39 -5.47 8.86
N SER A 117 -3.39 -6.14 7.71
CA SER A 117 -2.58 -7.33 7.43
C SER A 117 -1.09 -7.01 7.18
N ASP A 118 -0.78 -5.82 6.69
CA ASP A 118 0.58 -5.35 6.42
C ASP A 118 1.21 -4.70 7.67
N GLU A 119 0.42 -4.16 8.60
CA GLU A 119 0.89 -3.57 9.87
C GLU A 119 1.74 -4.54 10.71
N GLN A 120 1.34 -5.81 10.77
CA GLN A 120 2.08 -6.85 11.51
C GLN A 120 3.49 -7.10 10.92
N GLN A 121 3.69 -6.80 9.64
CA GLN A 121 4.98 -7.00 8.98
C GLN A 121 5.93 -5.82 9.15
N VAL A 122 5.40 -4.60 9.32
CA VAL A 122 6.23 -3.40 9.46
C VAL A 122 6.70 -3.24 10.91
N ASP A 123 5.85 -3.55 11.90
CA ASP A 123 6.20 -3.46 13.31
C ASP A 123 7.22 -4.53 13.74
N SER A 124 7.22 -5.70 13.09
CA SER A 124 8.22 -6.76 13.33
C SER A 124 9.61 -6.46 12.74
N GLN A 125 9.77 -5.36 12.00
CA GLN A 125 11.03 -4.93 11.36
C GLN A 125 11.58 -3.61 11.91
N ARG A 126 10.96 -3.05 12.96
CA ARG A 126 11.39 -1.82 13.64
C ARG A 126 12.18 -2.10 14.90
#